data_AF-A0A2W0B925-F1
#
_entry.id   AF-A0A2W0B925-F1
#
_cell.length_a   1.000
_cell.length_b   1.000
_cell.length_c   1.000
_cell.angle_alpha   90.00
_cell.angle_beta   90.00
_cell.angle_gamma   90.00
#
_symmetry.space_group_name_H-M   'P 1'
#
loop_
_entity.id
_entity.type
_entity.pdbx_description
1 polymer ?
#
loop_
_entity_poly.entity_id
_entity_poly.type
_entity_poly.pdbx_seq_one_letter_code
_entity_poly.pdbx_strand_id
1 'polypeptide(L)'
;EAWPDVRDADELHDALLTLIALPEDLAALDHPGPREVWGTYFDELQQQRRATRAQVGGHYFWIAAEKLTSFRALYPDSALESPIDSAERESPSADDARLAMVTGWMMHSGPVTAEQLATALHQPVNEIDIALFRLEAKGSILRGKFARHDGVTEWCDRRLLARIHRLTLGVLRKQIQPVTPAQLMRWLPRWQHVASGTQLSGERGLLEVLRQLQGFEIPANAWEKQILPQRVKDYDPKDLDHLCLTGAVGWGRLSPHPATLEASAESNRRVVPTSVAPVTFFLRDESDWMTSVRYQQPNAIERCLSPVANEVFTYLQSRGASFFADIVRGTGKLKAEVETGLWELVAAGVVTADGFDNLRTLVSPKRSNSTARRPRHSAGRWTIMHSEPARDHAAALEATCRMLLDRYGVVFRELLARESVLPKWRELLLTFRRLEDRGEVRGGRFISGFIGEQFALPEAVESLRAIRNAQPAGEIITVSAADPLNLAGIIVPGERVPAISGHNVSFRDGSLLDQSGPSLAARDAATEAIRSASGH
;
A
#
# COMPACT_ATOMS: atom_id res chain seq x y z
N GLU A 1 -1.63 26.04 17.14
CA GLU A 1 -2.84 25.27 16.74
C GLU A 1 -3.38 24.30 17.80
N ALA A 2 -2.57 23.75 18.73
CA ALA A 2 -3.10 22.96 19.85
C ALA A 2 -3.52 23.81 21.06
N TRP A 3 -2.97 25.02 21.18
CA TRP A 3 -3.40 26.00 22.15
C TRP A 3 -4.90 26.37 21.98
N PRO A 4 -5.65 26.59 23.06
CA PRO A 4 -7.04 27.03 22.98
C PRO A 4 -7.20 28.26 22.09
N ASP A 5 -8.14 28.23 21.17
CA ASP A 5 -8.55 29.39 20.37
C ASP A 5 -9.77 30.03 21.04
N VAL A 6 -9.49 30.94 21.97
CA VAL A 6 -10.50 31.60 22.82
C VAL A 6 -11.00 32.86 22.14
N ARG A 7 -12.31 32.91 21.86
CA ARG A 7 -12.95 34.02 21.12
C ARG A 7 -13.87 34.88 22.00
N ASP A 8 -14.22 34.38 23.18
CA ASP A 8 -15.05 35.09 24.17
C ASP A 8 -14.72 34.64 25.60
N ALA A 9 -15.37 35.28 26.58
CA ALA A 9 -15.17 34.99 28.00
C ALA A 9 -15.65 33.59 28.41
N ASP A 10 -16.66 33.01 27.73
CA ASP A 10 -17.15 31.67 28.06
C ASP A 10 -16.16 30.59 27.60
N GLU A 11 -15.58 30.74 26.40
CA GLU A 11 -14.51 29.85 25.92
C GLU A 11 -13.25 29.94 26.78
N LEU A 12 -12.93 31.13 27.32
CA LEU A 12 -11.84 31.29 28.28
C LEU A 12 -12.13 30.53 29.57
N HIS A 13 -13.36 30.63 30.06
CA HIS A 13 -13.79 29.92 31.27
C HIS A 13 -13.65 28.41 31.08
N ASP A 14 -14.11 27.86 29.96
CA ASP A 14 -13.97 26.44 29.62
C ASP A 14 -12.49 26.00 29.55
N ALA A 15 -11.62 26.85 29.01
CA ALA A 15 -10.18 26.61 29.01
C ALA A 15 -9.61 26.57 30.44
N LEU A 16 -10.01 27.49 31.32
CA LEU A 16 -9.61 27.50 32.73
C LEU A 16 -10.11 26.26 33.49
N LEU A 17 -11.34 25.80 33.21
CA LEU A 17 -11.87 24.55 33.78
C LEU A 17 -11.03 23.34 33.38
N THR A 18 -10.52 23.34 32.15
CA THR A 18 -9.71 22.24 31.61
C THR A 18 -8.27 22.29 32.13
N LEU A 19 -7.64 23.45 32.15
CA LEU A 19 -6.24 23.64 32.54
C LEU A 19 -6.05 23.66 34.06
N ILE A 20 -7.11 23.95 34.84
CA ILE A 20 -7.15 24.06 36.31
C ILE A 20 -6.33 25.24 36.86
N ALA A 21 -5.09 25.38 36.43
CA ALA A 21 -4.18 26.47 36.75
C ALA A 21 -3.54 26.99 35.47
N LEU A 22 -3.79 28.24 35.11
CA LEU A 22 -3.17 28.89 33.94
C LEU A 22 -2.14 29.94 34.41
N PRO A 23 -0.83 29.66 34.30
CA PRO A 23 0.23 30.63 34.60
C PRO A 23 0.14 31.86 33.68
N GLU A 24 0.49 33.04 34.22
CA GLU A 24 0.68 34.23 33.38
C GLU A 24 1.98 34.18 32.57
N ASP A 25 3.01 33.52 33.09
CA ASP A 25 4.28 33.30 32.40
C ASP A 25 4.34 31.86 31.85
N LEU A 26 4.38 31.75 30.52
CA LEU A 26 4.48 30.48 29.80
C LEU A 26 5.76 30.39 28.96
N ALA A 27 6.79 31.17 29.29
CA ALA A 27 8.05 31.17 28.56
C ALA A 27 8.70 29.78 28.52
N ALA A 28 8.56 28.97 29.58
CA ALA A 28 9.08 27.60 29.62
C ALA A 28 8.43 26.64 28.59
N LEU A 29 7.28 27.03 28.02
CA LEU A 29 6.57 26.30 26.96
C LEU A 29 6.61 27.04 25.61
N ASP A 30 7.52 28.00 25.45
CA ASP A 30 7.67 28.83 24.24
C ASP A 30 6.36 29.53 23.80
N HIS A 31 5.51 29.93 24.77
CA HIS A 31 4.25 30.61 24.50
C HIS A 31 4.28 32.06 25.01
N PRO A 32 3.77 33.07 24.25
CA PRO A 32 3.81 34.49 24.62
C PRO A 32 2.94 34.90 25.83
N GLY A 33 2.42 33.93 26.59
CA GLY A 33 1.55 34.17 27.75
C GLY A 33 0.09 34.52 27.39
N PRO A 34 -0.87 34.30 28.30
CA PRO A 34 -2.29 34.45 28.01
C PRO A 34 -2.81 35.89 28.10
N ARG A 35 -2.14 36.77 28.88
CA ARG A 35 -2.64 38.13 29.15
C ARG A 35 -2.52 39.08 27.96
N GLU A 36 -1.50 38.90 27.11
CA GLU A 36 -1.35 39.67 25.88
C GLU A 36 -2.49 39.38 24.88
N VAL A 37 -3.09 38.20 24.96
CA VAL A 37 -4.08 37.72 23.98
C VAL A 37 -5.52 37.81 24.51
N TRP A 38 -5.75 37.53 25.79
CA TRP A 38 -7.10 37.36 26.38
C TRP A 38 -7.45 38.35 27.50
N GLY A 39 -6.66 39.43 27.66
CA GLY A 39 -6.78 40.36 28.79
C GLY A 39 -8.20 40.84 29.10
N THR A 40 -8.97 41.23 28.08
CA THR A 40 -10.36 41.72 28.25
C THR A 40 -11.32 40.67 28.79
N TYR A 41 -11.12 39.40 28.43
CA TYR A 41 -11.97 38.29 28.88
C TYR A 41 -11.67 37.91 30.33
N PHE A 42 -10.41 38.01 30.77
CA PHE A 42 -10.07 37.84 32.19
C PHE A 42 -10.74 38.88 33.08
N ASP A 43 -10.72 40.15 32.66
CA ASP A 43 -11.36 41.25 33.39
C ASP A 43 -12.88 41.02 33.51
N GLU A 44 -13.52 40.56 32.43
CA GLU A 44 -14.95 40.23 32.41
C GLU A 44 -15.29 39.08 33.36
N LEU A 45 -14.55 37.96 33.30
CA LEU A 45 -14.76 36.81 34.18
C LEU A 45 -14.52 37.15 35.65
N GLN A 46 -13.56 38.04 35.94
CA GLN A 46 -13.30 38.51 37.30
C GLN A 46 -14.45 39.37 37.83
N GLN A 47 -14.99 40.28 37.00
CA GLN A 47 -16.17 41.08 37.36
C GLN A 47 -17.41 40.21 37.63
N GLN A 48 -17.59 39.15 36.83
CA GLN A 48 -18.66 38.17 37.01
C GLN A 48 -18.43 37.19 38.17
N ARG A 49 -17.27 37.25 38.85
CA ARG A 49 -16.85 36.31 39.89
C ARG A 49 -16.85 34.85 39.42
N ARG A 50 -16.43 34.62 38.18
CA ARG A 50 -16.26 33.29 37.57
C ARG A 50 -14.80 32.85 37.52
N ALA A 51 -13.88 33.80 37.47
CA ALA A 51 -12.44 33.55 37.58
C ALA A 51 -11.78 34.50 38.58
N THR A 52 -10.64 34.10 39.12
CA THR A 52 -9.80 34.97 39.94
C THR A 52 -8.33 34.75 39.63
N ARG A 53 -7.51 35.71 40.06
CA ARG A 53 -6.06 35.67 39.98
C ARG A 53 -5.50 35.28 41.34
N ALA A 54 -4.59 34.32 41.34
CA ALA A 54 -3.95 33.78 42.53
C ALA A 54 -2.42 33.94 42.42
N GLN A 55 -1.79 34.27 43.54
CA GLN A 55 -0.34 34.35 43.67
C GLN A 55 0.19 33.12 44.41
N VAL A 56 1.23 32.49 43.86
CA VAL A 56 1.93 31.34 44.43
C VAL A 56 3.42 31.56 44.30
N GLY A 57 4.14 31.70 45.41
CA GLY A 57 5.61 31.81 45.39
C GLY A 57 6.15 32.96 44.53
N GLY A 58 5.39 34.05 44.36
CA GLY A 58 5.76 35.18 43.50
C GLY A 58 5.27 35.08 42.06
N HIS A 59 4.69 33.95 41.65
CA HIS A 59 4.11 33.72 40.33
C HIS A 59 2.58 33.87 40.36
N TYR A 60 1.99 34.22 39.23
CA TYR A 60 0.55 34.48 39.11
C TYR A 60 -0.14 33.46 38.21
N PHE A 61 -1.33 33.03 38.66
CA PHE A 61 -2.17 32.06 37.97
C PHE A 61 -3.60 32.58 37.85
N TRP A 62 -4.24 32.24 36.74
CA TRP A 62 -5.67 32.37 36.54
C TRP A 62 -6.37 31.05 36.82
N ILE A 63 -7.48 31.13 37.57
CA ILE A 63 -8.27 29.98 38.00
C ILE A 63 -9.76 30.28 37.88
N ALA A 64 -10.53 29.26 37.50
CA ALA A 64 -12.00 29.31 37.54
C ALA A 64 -12.52 29.01 38.96
N ALA A 65 -13.67 29.57 39.33
CA ALA A 65 -14.32 29.38 40.62
C ALA A 65 -14.58 27.88 40.94
N GLU A 66 -14.97 27.13 39.92
CA GLU A 66 -15.26 25.70 39.95
C GLU A 66 -14.02 24.82 40.08
N LYS A 67 -12.81 25.39 39.95
CA LYS A 67 -11.52 24.70 40.13
C LYS A 67 -10.72 25.20 41.32
N LEU A 68 -11.33 26.04 42.17
CA LEU A 68 -10.66 26.62 43.31
C LEU A 68 -10.19 25.56 44.34
N THR A 69 -10.97 24.49 44.58
CA THR A 69 -10.53 23.46 45.55
C THR A 69 -9.42 22.60 44.96
N SER A 70 -9.52 22.22 43.69
CA SER A 70 -8.45 21.58 42.92
C SER A 70 -7.16 22.40 42.95
N PHE A 71 -7.24 23.71 42.74
CA PHE A 71 -6.07 24.61 42.79
C PHE A 71 -5.45 24.68 44.18
N ARG A 72 -6.26 24.83 45.25
CA ARG A 72 -5.75 24.87 46.63
C ARG A 72 -5.11 23.56 47.07
N ALA A 73 -5.58 22.42 46.58
CA ALA A 73 -4.94 21.12 46.82
C ALA A 73 -3.53 21.05 46.22
N LEU A 74 -3.30 21.76 45.10
CA LEU A 74 -2.01 21.82 44.40
C LEU A 74 -1.08 22.92 44.95
N TYR A 75 -1.65 24.04 45.40
CA TYR A 75 -0.93 25.21 45.90
C TYR A 75 -1.53 25.68 47.23
N PRO A 76 -1.19 25.02 48.35
CA PRO A 76 -1.77 25.32 49.66
C PRO A 76 -1.48 26.76 50.13
N ASP A 77 -0.30 27.28 49.80
CA ASP A 77 0.17 28.62 50.19
C ASP A 77 -0.28 29.74 49.24
N SER A 78 -1.31 29.49 48.42
CA SER A 78 -1.80 30.45 47.43
C SER A 78 -2.58 31.61 48.06
N ALA A 79 -2.31 32.82 47.60
CA ALA A 79 -3.05 34.03 47.97
C ALA A 79 -3.94 34.50 46.81
N LEU A 80 -5.24 34.65 47.05
CA LEU A 80 -6.17 35.17 46.03
C LEU A 80 -6.15 36.69 46.04
N GLU A 81 -5.99 37.32 44.87
CA GLU A 81 -6.09 38.78 44.74
C GLU A 81 -7.53 39.27 44.92
N SER A 82 -8.51 38.46 44.49
CA SER A 82 -9.93 38.73 44.67
C SER A 82 -10.63 37.50 45.25
N PRO A 83 -11.37 37.63 46.36
CA PRO A 83 -12.13 36.53 46.93
C PRO A 83 -13.19 36.03 45.94
N ILE A 84 -13.24 34.71 45.76
CA ILE A 84 -14.24 34.01 44.96
C ILE A 84 -14.71 32.79 45.75
N ASP A 85 -16.01 32.51 45.73
CA ASP A 85 -16.55 31.32 46.38
C ASP A 85 -16.30 30.10 45.49
N SER A 86 -15.91 28.98 46.10
CA SER A 86 -15.76 27.76 45.31
C SER A 86 -17.13 27.22 44.92
N ALA A 87 -17.28 26.94 43.63
CA ALA A 87 -18.42 26.21 43.08
C ALA A 87 -18.17 24.69 42.96
N GLU A 88 -17.00 24.22 43.40
CA GLU A 88 -16.59 22.81 43.36
C GLU A 88 -17.19 22.04 44.55
N ARG A 89 -17.93 20.95 44.28
CA ARG A 89 -18.65 20.20 45.32
C ARG A 89 -17.79 19.19 46.07
N GLU A 90 -16.70 18.74 45.45
CA GLU A 90 -15.80 17.73 45.97
C GLU A 90 -14.40 18.32 46.10
N SER A 91 -13.68 17.97 47.17
CA SER A 91 -12.27 18.36 47.35
C SER A 91 -11.38 17.19 46.93
N PRO A 92 -10.82 17.19 45.71
CA PRO A 92 -9.97 16.10 45.24
C PRO A 92 -8.67 16.03 46.04
N SER A 93 -8.04 14.85 46.04
CA SER A 93 -6.68 14.72 46.55
C SER A 93 -5.70 15.53 45.69
N ALA A 94 -4.56 15.93 46.25
CA ALA A 94 -3.52 16.65 45.50
C ALA A 94 -3.07 15.86 44.26
N ASP A 95 -2.97 14.54 44.36
CA ASP A 95 -2.60 13.65 43.26
C ASP A 95 -3.65 13.63 42.15
N ASP A 96 -4.93 13.59 42.49
CA ASP A 96 -6.02 13.57 41.51
C ASP A 96 -6.17 14.94 40.83
N ALA A 97 -6.04 16.03 41.60
CA ALA A 97 -6.01 17.39 41.06
C ALA A 97 -4.83 17.57 40.09
N ARG A 98 -3.65 17.00 40.43
CA ARG A 98 -2.45 17.09 39.59
C ARG A 98 -2.61 16.28 38.31
N LEU A 99 -3.15 15.07 38.43
CA LEU A 99 -3.45 14.23 37.27
C LEU A 99 -4.44 14.94 36.34
N ALA A 100 -5.50 15.55 36.87
CA ALA A 100 -6.47 16.30 36.07
C ALA A 100 -5.84 17.51 35.39
N MET A 101 -5.01 18.29 36.11
CA MET A 101 -4.29 19.44 35.56
C MET A 101 -3.35 19.01 34.43
N VAL A 102 -2.49 18.02 34.67
CA VAL A 102 -1.56 17.50 33.65
C VAL A 102 -2.32 16.94 32.45
N THR A 103 -3.45 16.26 32.65
CA THR A 103 -4.32 15.82 31.54
C THR A 103 -4.79 17.00 30.70
N GLY A 104 -5.28 18.06 31.34
CA GLY A 104 -5.69 19.31 30.70
C GLY A 104 -4.60 19.93 29.84
N TRP A 105 -3.39 20.03 30.40
CA TRP A 105 -2.23 20.60 29.72
C TRP A 105 -1.77 19.73 28.54
N MET A 106 -1.70 18.41 28.70
CA MET A 106 -1.29 17.51 27.62
C MET A 106 -2.21 17.57 26.39
N MET A 107 -3.48 17.96 26.55
CA MET A 107 -4.40 18.17 25.42
C MET A 107 -4.10 19.42 24.58
N HIS A 108 -3.29 20.34 25.10
CA HIS A 108 -2.99 21.64 24.47
C HIS A 108 -1.49 21.86 24.23
N SER A 109 -0.65 21.01 24.82
CA SER A 109 0.80 21.01 24.65
C SER A 109 1.22 20.05 23.52
N GLY A 110 2.14 20.51 22.66
CA GLY A 110 2.84 19.63 21.74
C GLY A 110 3.79 18.65 22.47
N PRO A 111 4.82 18.12 21.81
CA PRO A 111 5.91 17.45 22.51
C PRO A 111 6.50 18.37 23.60
N VAL A 112 6.50 17.91 24.85
CA VAL A 112 7.00 18.65 26.01
C VAL A 112 7.77 17.74 26.95
N THR A 113 8.75 18.27 27.67
CA THR A 113 9.46 17.55 28.73
C THR A 113 8.76 17.70 30.08
N ALA A 114 9.01 16.77 31.00
CA ALA A 114 8.50 16.87 32.36
C ALA A 114 9.04 18.12 33.08
N GLU A 115 10.30 18.48 32.83
CA GLU A 115 10.93 19.69 33.39
C GLU A 115 10.28 20.98 32.90
N GLN A 116 9.94 21.07 31.61
CA GLN A 116 9.24 22.22 31.04
C GLN A 116 7.87 22.40 31.69
N LEU A 117 7.10 21.31 31.79
CA LEU A 117 5.77 21.35 32.38
C LEU A 117 5.81 21.66 33.89
N ALA A 118 6.77 21.07 34.61
CA ALA A 118 7.00 21.35 36.03
C ALA A 118 7.40 22.80 36.29
N THR A 119 8.26 23.37 35.43
CA THR A 119 8.68 24.77 35.51
C THR A 119 7.50 25.71 35.25
N ALA A 120 6.73 25.46 34.19
CA ALA A 120 5.58 26.30 33.84
C ALA A 120 4.48 26.25 34.91
N LEU A 121 4.21 25.08 35.48
CA LEU A 121 3.17 24.89 36.49
C LEU A 121 3.67 25.15 37.91
N HIS A 122 4.96 25.47 38.11
CA HIS A 122 5.56 25.61 39.44
C HIS A 122 5.26 24.42 40.37
N GLN A 123 5.37 23.20 39.84
CA GLN A 123 5.18 21.94 40.57
C GLN A 123 6.49 21.14 40.60
N PRO A 124 6.71 20.28 41.61
CA PRO A 124 7.87 19.40 41.65
C PRO A 124 7.89 18.44 40.45
N VAL A 125 9.04 18.30 39.79
CA VAL A 125 9.20 17.47 38.58
C VAL A 125 8.80 16.01 38.84
N ASN A 126 9.17 15.46 40.00
CA ASN A 126 8.82 14.09 40.40
C ASN A 126 7.30 13.85 40.46
N GLU A 127 6.53 14.86 40.85
CA GLU A 127 5.08 14.77 40.93
C GLU A 127 4.42 14.85 39.56
N ILE A 128 4.99 15.65 38.65
CA ILE A 128 4.59 15.71 37.24
C ILE A 128 4.88 14.38 36.54
N ASP A 129 6.05 13.79 36.77
CA ASP A 129 6.42 12.48 36.24
C ASP A 129 5.42 11.39 36.66
N ILE A 130 5.01 11.35 37.94
CA ILE A 130 4.00 10.40 38.43
C ILE A 130 2.69 10.55 37.64
N ALA A 131 2.23 11.77 37.40
CA ALA A 131 1.02 12.02 36.62
C ALA A 131 1.17 11.58 35.16
N LEU A 132 2.30 11.89 34.52
CA LEU A 132 2.60 11.48 33.15
C LEU A 132 2.67 9.96 32.99
N PHE A 133 3.33 9.25 33.92
CA PHE A 133 3.36 7.78 33.92
C PHE A 133 1.96 7.17 34.07
N ARG A 134 1.09 7.76 34.89
CA ARG A 134 -0.32 7.32 35.02
C ARG A 134 -1.09 7.51 33.71
N LEU A 135 -0.83 8.59 32.96
CA LEU A 135 -1.45 8.84 31.66
C LEU A 135 -0.92 7.92 30.55
N GLU A 136 0.36 7.59 30.57
CA GLU A 136 0.98 6.61 29.66
C GLU A 136 0.40 5.22 29.89
N ALA A 137 0.25 4.80 31.15
CA ALA A 137 -0.35 3.50 31.50
C ALA A 137 -1.81 3.37 31.00
N LYS A 138 -2.54 4.49 30.90
CA LYS A 138 -3.89 4.55 30.30
C LYS A 138 -3.89 4.63 28.78
N GLY A 139 -2.73 4.82 28.15
CA GLY A 139 -2.56 4.94 26.70
C GLY A 139 -3.00 6.29 26.12
N SER A 140 -3.23 7.30 26.96
CA SER A 140 -3.67 8.64 26.53
C SER A 140 -2.53 9.46 25.92
N ILE A 141 -1.33 9.32 26.46
CA ILE A 141 -0.11 9.99 25.97
C ILE A 141 0.95 8.97 25.56
N LEU A 142 1.93 9.43 24.80
CA LEU A 142 3.08 8.65 24.36
C LEU A 142 4.38 9.31 24.84
N ARG A 143 5.33 8.47 25.24
CA ARG A 143 6.70 8.85 25.59
C ARG A 143 7.62 8.61 24.39
N GLY A 144 8.50 9.56 24.08
CA GLY A 144 9.40 9.42 22.94
C GLY A 144 10.36 10.59 22.77
N LYS A 145 10.95 10.67 21.59
CA LYS A 145 11.78 11.79 21.13
C LYS A 145 11.13 12.32 19.86
N PHE A 146 10.33 13.38 19.96
CA PHE A 146 9.47 13.85 18.88
C PHE A 146 10.01 15.13 18.24
N ALA A 147 10.57 16.05 19.02
CA ALA A 147 11.30 17.21 18.52
C ALA A 147 12.76 16.86 18.18
N ARG A 148 13.40 17.73 17.38
CA ARG A 148 14.81 17.61 16.97
C ARG A 148 15.82 18.00 18.07
N HIS A 149 15.42 18.00 19.34
CA HIS A 149 16.27 18.40 20.45
C HIS A 149 16.88 17.19 21.19
N ASP A 150 18.20 17.14 21.19
CA ASP A 150 19.14 16.66 22.23
C ASP A 150 18.76 15.47 23.12
N GLY A 151 18.06 14.47 22.58
CA GLY A 151 17.97 13.15 23.20
C GLY A 151 17.20 13.07 24.53
N VAL A 152 16.57 14.16 24.97
CA VAL A 152 15.71 14.22 26.16
C VAL A 152 14.37 13.53 25.87
N THR A 153 13.78 12.94 26.90
CA THR A 153 12.49 12.26 26.77
C THR A 153 11.35 13.26 26.82
N GLU A 154 10.48 13.20 25.82
CA GLU A 154 9.30 14.05 25.66
C GLU A 154 8.02 13.23 25.78
N TRP A 155 6.96 13.94 26.12
CA TRP A 155 5.61 13.43 26.26
C TRP A 155 4.68 14.16 25.29
N CYS A 156 3.76 13.44 24.66
CA CYS A 156 2.77 14.07 23.77
C CYS A 156 1.44 13.31 23.81
N ASP A 157 0.31 14.02 23.76
CA ASP A 157 -1.00 13.41 23.59
C ASP A 157 -1.10 12.65 22.25
N ARG A 158 -1.69 11.46 22.28
CA ARG A 158 -1.75 10.57 21.12
C ARG A 158 -2.50 11.20 19.94
N ARG A 159 -3.58 11.94 20.20
CA ARG A 159 -4.38 12.60 19.15
C ARG A 159 -3.64 13.80 18.58
N LEU A 160 -2.99 14.60 19.44
CA LEU A 160 -2.16 15.70 19.00
C LEU A 160 -0.96 15.22 18.17
N LEU A 161 -0.26 14.17 18.59
CA LEU A 161 0.86 13.62 17.84
C LEU A 161 0.42 13.13 16.44
N ALA A 162 -0.70 12.41 16.35
CA ALA A 162 -1.27 12.00 15.07
C ALA A 162 -1.70 13.19 14.19
N ARG A 163 -2.14 14.30 14.80
CA ARG A 163 -2.48 15.54 14.09
C ARG A 163 -1.24 16.28 13.60
N ILE A 164 -0.22 16.43 14.45
CA ILE A 164 1.08 17.02 14.09
C ILE A 164 1.66 16.25 12.90
N HIS A 165 1.70 14.91 12.99
CA HIS A 165 2.15 14.08 11.87
C HIS A 165 1.35 14.32 10.59
N ARG A 166 0.00 14.35 10.67
CA ARG A 166 -0.88 14.69 9.52
C ARG A 166 -0.66 16.09 8.95
N LEU A 167 -0.39 17.09 9.79
CA LEU A 167 -0.12 18.46 9.34
C LEU A 167 1.26 18.57 8.69
N THR A 168 2.29 17.92 9.26
CA THR A 168 3.61 17.80 8.64
C THR A 168 3.50 17.11 7.28
N LEU A 169 2.71 16.04 7.19
CA LEU A 169 2.36 15.39 5.93
C LEU A 169 1.67 16.37 4.97
N GLY A 170 0.65 17.11 5.42
CA GLY A 170 -0.09 18.08 4.61
C GLY A 170 0.78 19.22 4.05
N VAL A 171 1.76 19.70 4.82
CA VAL A 171 2.76 20.66 4.36
C VAL A 171 3.69 20.03 3.32
N LEU A 172 4.13 18.78 3.53
CA LEU A 172 4.90 18.02 2.55
C LEU A 172 4.10 17.76 1.26
N ARG A 173 2.78 17.49 1.35
CA ARG A 173 1.89 17.32 0.18
C ARG A 173 1.84 18.57 -0.70
N LYS A 174 1.86 19.76 -0.08
CA LYS A 174 1.84 21.05 -0.79
C LYS A 174 3.17 21.40 -1.46
N GLN A 175 4.27 20.78 -1.05
CA GLN A 175 5.60 21.00 -1.63
C GLN A 175 5.92 20.09 -2.84
N ILE A 176 5.03 19.18 -3.23
CA ILE A 176 5.28 18.27 -4.34
C ILE A 176 4.76 18.87 -5.65
N GLN A 177 5.68 19.37 -6.48
CA GLN A 177 5.34 19.65 -7.87
C GLN A 177 5.08 18.31 -8.61
N PRO A 178 3.92 18.15 -9.25
CA PRO A 178 3.60 16.91 -9.97
C PRO A 178 4.51 16.72 -11.17
N VAL A 179 4.83 15.46 -11.48
CA VAL A 179 5.49 15.06 -12.72
C VAL A 179 4.47 14.85 -13.84
N THR A 180 4.90 14.92 -15.09
CA THR A 180 4.04 14.62 -16.24
C THR A 180 3.90 13.11 -16.46
N PRO A 181 2.88 12.63 -17.19
CA PRO A 181 2.75 11.22 -17.54
C PRO A 181 3.96 10.67 -18.32
N ALA A 182 4.58 11.49 -19.18
CA ALA A 182 5.81 11.12 -19.88
C ALA A 182 6.99 10.95 -18.91
N GLN A 183 7.13 11.81 -17.89
CA GLN A 183 8.15 11.63 -16.85
C GLN A 183 7.91 10.37 -16.02
N LEU A 184 6.66 10.05 -15.68
CA LEU A 184 6.31 8.77 -15.06
C LEU A 184 6.76 7.60 -15.95
N MET A 185 6.51 7.65 -17.26
CA MET A 185 6.92 6.59 -18.19
C MET A 185 8.41 6.53 -18.52
N ARG A 186 9.20 7.56 -18.18
CA ARG A 186 10.66 7.45 -18.12
C ARG A 186 11.12 6.72 -16.86
N TRP A 187 10.39 6.90 -15.76
CA TRP A 187 10.73 6.35 -14.45
C TRP A 187 10.28 4.90 -14.29
N LEU A 188 9.04 4.58 -14.67
CA LEU A 188 8.42 3.28 -14.40
C LEU A 188 9.17 2.07 -15.02
N PRO A 189 9.73 2.15 -16.25
CA PRO A 189 10.56 1.06 -16.77
C PRO A 189 11.85 0.81 -15.98
N ARG A 190 12.39 1.83 -15.28
CA ARG A 190 13.54 1.66 -14.36
C ARG A 190 13.08 1.03 -13.05
N TRP A 191 11.94 1.49 -12.53
CA TRP A 191 11.31 0.91 -11.34
C TRP A 191 10.99 -0.58 -11.52
N GLN A 192 10.54 -0.97 -12.72
CA GLN A 192 10.23 -2.36 -13.06
C GLN A 192 11.37 -3.12 -13.75
N HIS A 193 12.62 -2.65 -13.63
CA HIS A 193 13.82 -3.35 -14.10
C HIS A 193 13.92 -3.61 -15.62
N VAL A 194 13.12 -2.93 -16.44
CA VAL A 194 13.11 -3.07 -17.92
C VAL A 194 14.13 -2.15 -18.58
N ALA A 195 14.40 -0.99 -18.01
CA ALA A 195 15.38 -0.05 -18.55
C ALA A 195 16.81 -0.65 -18.49
N SER A 196 17.64 -0.28 -19.47
CA SER A 196 19.03 -0.76 -19.52
C SER A 196 19.79 -0.42 -18.24
N GLY A 197 20.53 -1.39 -17.71
CA GLY A 197 21.28 -1.24 -16.46
C GLY A 197 20.47 -1.39 -15.16
N THR A 198 19.15 -1.59 -15.24
CA THR A 198 18.29 -1.81 -14.06
C THR A 198 17.86 -3.27 -13.86
N GLN A 199 18.19 -4.13 -14.82
CA GLN A 199 17.84 -5.54 -14.82
C GLN A 199 18.48 -6.28 -13.63
N LEU A 200 17.70 -7.13 -12.99
CA LEU A 200 18.18 -7.99 -11.90
C LEU A 200 18.87 -9.24 -12.47
N SER A 201 19.48 -10.06 -11.62
CA SER A 201 20.22 -11.26 -12.06
C SER A 201 20.05 -12.42 -11.11
N GLY A 202 20.05 -13.64 -11.67
CA GLY A 202 19.92 -14.91 -10.94
C GLY A 202 18.57 -15.10 -10.24
N GLU A 203 18.46 -16.21 -9.50
CA GLU A 203 17.23 -16.65 -8.83
C GLU A 203 16.63 -15.60 -7.87
N ARG A 204 17.47 -14.93 -7.07
CA ARG A 204 17.01 -13.87 -6.15
C ARG A 204 16.42 -12.68 -6.90
N GLY A 205 17.05 -12.29 -8.01
CA GLY A 205 16.55 -11.21 -8.87
C GLY A 205 15.23 -11.60 -9.54
N LEU A 206 15.11 -12.84 -9.98
CA LEU A 206 13.86 -13.37 -10.52
C LEU A 206 12.73 -13.35 -9.48
N LEU A 207 13.00 -13.78 -8.25
CA LEU A 207 12.01 -13.74 -7.17
C LEU A 207 11.50 -12.31 -6.92
N GLU A 208 12.38 -11.31 -6.94
CA GLU A 208 12.00 -9.91 -6.79
C GLU A 208 11.13 -9.40 -7.95
N VAL A 209 11.48 -9.76 -9.18
CA VAL A 209 10.63 -9.43 -10.36
C VAL A 209 9.26 -10.09 -10.23
N LEU A 210 9.19 -11.35 -9.79
CA LEU A 210 7.93 -12.06 -9.60
C LEU A 210 7.10 -11.45 -8.47
N ARG A 211 7.74 -11.05 -7.36
CA ARG A 211 7.11 -10.29 -6.27
C ARG A 211 6.50 -8.99 -6.78
N GLN A 212 7.24 -8.23 -7.57
CA GLN A 212 6.76 -6.95 -8.11
C GLN A 212 5.59 -7.13 -9.10
N LEU A 213 5.60 -8.20 -9.90
CA LEU A 213 4.58 -8.48 -10.91
C LEU A 213 3.43 -9.37 -10.41
N GLN A 214 3.48 -9.84 -9.17
CA GLN A 214 2.56 -10.85 -8.66
C GLN A 214 1.10 -10.40 -8.76
N GLY A 215 0.22 -11.21 -9.33
CA GLY A 215 -1.20 -10.86 -9.51
C GLY A 215 -1.55 -10.15 -10.81
N PHE A 216 -0.58 -9.64 -11.58
CA PHE A 216 -0.85 -9.19 -12.94
C PHE A 216 -0.97 -10.41 -13.87
N GLU A 217 -2.09 -10.53 -14.57
CA GLU A 217 -2.30 -11.65 -15.50
C GLU A 217 -1.76 -11.35 -16.89
N ILE A 218 -0.84 -12.19 -17.36
CA ILE A 218 -0.19 -12.09 -18.66
C ILE A 218 -0.44 -13.40 -19.44
N PRO A 219 -0.60 -13.36 -20.78
CA PRO A 219 -0.59 -14.55 -21.62
C PRO A 219 0.55 -15.52 -21.26
N ALA A 220 0.22 -16.79 -21.03
CA ALA A 220 1.18 -17.81 -20.58
C ALA A 220 2.43 -17.91 -21.47
N ASN A 221 2.28 -17.77 -22.79
CA ASN A 221 3.37 -17.79 -23.76
C ASN A 221 4.30 -16.56 -23.73
N ALA A 222 3.90 -15.46 -23.08
CA ALA A 222 4.64 -14.20 -23.07
C ALA A 222 5.60 -14.08 -21.88
N TRP A 223 5.32 -14.72 -20.74
CA TRP A 223 6.14 -14.63 -19.53
C TRP A 223 7.63 -14.84 -19.78
N GLU A 224 8.01 -16.00 -20.31
CA GLU A 224 9.42 -16.36 -20.51
C GLU A 224 10.01 -15.89 -21.85
N LYS A 225 9.17 -15.38 -22.76
CA LYS A 225 9.64 -14.90 -24.08
C LYS A 225 9.81 -13.39 -24.12
N GLN A 226 8.99 -12.66 -23.35
CA GLN A 226 8.84 -11.22 -23.51
C GLN A 226 8.89 -10.45 -22.19
N ILE A 227 8.52 -11.05 -21.04
CA ILE A 227 8.39 -10.33 -19.76
C ILE A 227 9.63 -10.52 -18.87
N LEU A 228 9.94 -11.77 -18.51
CA LEU A 228 11.04 -12.10 -17.60
C LEU A 228 12.42 -11.78 -18.21
N PRO A 229 12.71 -12.11 -19.48
CA PRO A 229 14.02 -11.78 -20.09
C PRO A 229 14.28 -10.27 -20.22
N GLN A 230 13.24 -9.43 -20.17
CA GLN A 230 13.43 -7.97 -20.17
C GLN A 230 13.87 -7.45 -18.80
N ARG A 231 13.58 -8.17 -17.71
CA ARG A 231 13.81 -7.73 -16.32
C ARG A 231 14.93 -8.49 -15.61
N VAL A 232 15.23 -9.70 -16.07
CA VAL A 232 16.29 -10.56 -15.52
C VAL A 232 17.34 -10.78 -16.60
N LYS A 233 18.55 -10.28 -16.33
CA LYS A 233 19.72 -10.50 -17.18
C LYS A 233 20.05 -12.00 -17.21
N ASP A 234 20.33 -12.51 -18.40
CA ASP A 234 20.68 -13.91 -18.65
C ASP A 234 19.67 -14.91 -18.05
N TYR A 235 18.37 -14.59 -18.14
CA TYR A 235 17.26 -15.40 -17.60
C TYR A 235 17.37 -16.89 -17.97
N ASP A 236 17.48 -17.75 -16.96
CA ASP A 236 17.41 -19.22 -17.09
C ASP A 236 16.04 -19.74 -16.59
N PRO A 237 15.24 -20.41 -17.43
CA PRO A 237 13.99 -21.06 -17.03
C PRO A 237 14.11 -22.00 -15.82
N LYS A 238 15.30 -22.57 -15.55
CA LYS A 238 15.52 -23.44 -14.39
C LYS A 238 15.37 -22.72 -13.06
N ASP A 239 15.70 -21.43 -12.99
CA ASP A 239 15.54 -20.65 -11.77
C ASP A 239 14.05 -20.53 -11.40
N LEU A 240 13.20 -20.30 -12.41
CA LEU A 240 11.74 -20.27 -12.22
C LEU A 240 11.21 -21.64 -11.77
N ASP A 241 11.66 -22.72 -12.42
CA ASP A 241 11.25 -24.07 -12.05
C ASP A 241 11.68 -24.42 -10.62
N HIS A 242 12.88 -24.00 -10.20
CA HIS A 242 13.37 -24.17 -8.83
C HIS A 242 12.50 -23.40 -7.80
N LEU A 243 12.19 -22.13 -8.08
CA LEU A 243 11.31 -21.31 -7.22
C LEU A 243 9.90 -21.90 -7.09
N CYS A 244 9.36 -22.48 -8.16
CA CYS A 244 8.07 -23.17 -8.09
C CYS A 244 8.16 -24.47 -7.28
N LEU A 245 9.19 -25.30 -7.54
CA LEU A 245 9.35 -26.61 -6.89
C LEU A 245 9.65 -26.51 -5.39
N THR A 246 10.37 -25.47 -4.96
CA THR A 246 10.60 -25.16 -3.54
C THR A 246 9.33 -24.68 -2.83
N GLY A 247 8.30 -24.32 -3.58
CA GLY A 247 7.06 -23.74 -3.05
C GLY A 247 7.16 -22.26 -2.72
N ALA A 248 8.25 -21.57 -3.07
CA ALA A 248 8.35 -20.12 -2.90
C ALA A 248 7.35 -19.38 -3.80
N VAL A 249 7.21 -19.86 -5.05
CA VAL A 249 6.36 -19.24 -6.07
C VAL A 249 5.24 -20.19 -6.49
N GLY A 250 4.01 -19.69 -6.49
CA GLY A 250 2.85 -20.31 -7.15
C GLY A 250 2.54 -19.64 -8.49
N TRP A 251 1.76 -20.31 -9.32
CA TRP A 251 1.28 -19.75 -10.58
C TRP A 251 -0.11 -20.24 -10.94
N GLY A 252 -0.81 -19.48 -11.79
CA GLY A 252 -2.08 -19.87 -12.39
C GLY A 252 -2.92 -18.66 -12.74
N ARG A 253 -4.16 -18.90 -13.16
CA ARG A 253 -5.09 -17.83 -13.50
C ARG A 253 -5.87 -17.40 -12.26
N LEU A 254 -6.09 -16.11 -12.07
CA LEU A 254 -6.89 -15.50 -10.98
C LEU A 254 -8.21 -14.88 -11.46
N SER A 255 -8.31 -14.41 -12.70
CA SER A 255 -9.60 -13.95 -13.24
C SER A 255 -10.53 -15.12 -13.53
N PRO A 256 -11.85 -14.99 -13.32
CA PRO A 256 -12.80 -15.97 -13.82
C PRO A 256 -12.72 -16.06 -15.35
N HIS A 257 -12.93 -17.26 -15.89
CA HIS A 257 -12.95 -17.46 -17.35
C HIS A 257 -14.23 -16.84 -17.95
N PRO A 258 -14.18 -16.16 -19.12
CA PRO A 258 -15.39 -15.58 -19.74
C PRO A 258 -16.55 -16.57 -19.86
N ALA A 259 -16.26 -17.81 -20.26
CA ALA A 259 -17.23 -18.91 -20.30
C ALA A 259 -17.96 -19.16 -18.96
N THR A 260 -17.30 -18.92 -17.82
CA THR A 260 -17.91 -19.08 -16.48
C THR A 260 -18.70 -17.87 -16.02
N LEU A 261 -18.39 -16.67 -16.53
CA LEU A 261 -19.13 -15.43 -16.24
C LEU A 261 -20.45 -15.33 -17.00
N GLU A 262 -20.44 -15.83 -18.24
CA GLU A 262 -21.59 -15.79 -19.16
C GLU A 262 -22.43 -17.07 -19.11
N ALA A 263 -22.26 -17.90 -18.08
CA ALA A 263 -23.04 -19.13 -17.88
C ALA A 263 -24.50 -18.81 -17.49
N SER A 264 -25.23 -18.13 -18.38
CA SER A 264 -26.68 -18.13 -18.41
C SER A 264 -27.16 -19.49 -18.88
N ALA A 265 -28.41 -19.86 -18.56
CA ALA A 265 -28.98 -21.15 -18.94
C ALA A 265 -29.01 -21.44 -20.46
N GLU A 266 -28.73 -20.43 -21.29
CA GLU A 266 -28.85 -20.46 -22.75
C GLU A 266 -27.50 -20.46 -23.50
N SER A 267 -26.36 -20.23 -22.82
CA SER A 267 -25.03 -20.13 -23.46
C SER A 267 -24.10 -21.28 -23.04
N ASN A 268 -23.86 -22.23 -23.96
CA ASN A 268 -22.95 -23.36 -23.78
C ASN A 268 -21.51 -23.05 -24.23
N ARG A 269 -20.93 -21.93 -23.76
CA ARG A 269 -19.51 -21.63 -24.05
C ARG A 269 -18.62 -22.57 -23.22
N ARG A 270 -17.75 -23.32 -23.90
CA ARG A 270 -16.74 -24.20 -23.28
C ARG A 270 -15.44 -23.46 -23.04
N VAL A 271 -14.66 -23.94 -22.07
CA VAL A 271 -13.28 -23.49 -21.89
C VAL A 271 -12.44 -24.08 -23.01
N VAL A 272 -11.81 -23.22 -23.82
CA VAL A 272 -10.89 -23.63 -24.87
C VAL A 272 -9.49 -23.20 -24.47
N PRO A 273 -8.59 -24.14 -24.17
CA PRO A 273 -7.26 -23.77 -23.72
C PRO A 273 -6.43 -23.26 -24.90
N THR A 274 -5.77 -22.11 -24.71
CA THR A 274 -4.94 -21.46 -25.73
C THR A 274 -3.62 -21.02 -25.11
N SER A 275 -2.55 -20.95 -25.91
CA SER A 275 -1.23 -20.49 -25.45
C SER A 275 -1.22 -19.06 -24.91
N VAL A 276 -2.28 -18.29 -25.17
CA VAL A 276 -2.49 -16.92 -24.69
C VAL A 276 -3.39 -16.85 -23.45
N ALA A 277 -3.74 -17.98 -22.84
CA ALA A 277 -4.50 -18.00 -21.59
C ALA A 277 -3.78 -17.15 -20.52
N PRO A 278 -4.51 -16.26 -19.83
CA PRO A 278 -3.92 -15.40 -18.81
C PRO A 278 -3.49 -16.21 -17.60
N VAL A 279 -2.24 -16.03 -17.19
CA VAL A 279 -1.62 -16.65 -16.02
C VAL A 279 -0.82 -15.58 -15.28
N THR A 280 -0.77 -15.68 -13.97
CA THR A 280 0.08 -14.88 -13.11
C THR A 280 0.95 -15.76 -12.22
N PHE A 281 2.00 -15.18 -11.67
CA PHE A 281 2.80 -15.74 -10.59
C PHE A 281 2.45 -15.04 -9.28
N PHE A 282 2.71 -15.70 -8.16
CA PHE A 282 2.51 -15.13 -6.84
C PHE A 282 3.45 -15.78 -5.83
N LEU A 283 3.88 -15.00 -4.84
CA LEU A 283 4.64 -15.51 -3.71
C LEU A 283 3.68 -16.16 -2.73
N ARG A 284 3.96 -17.40 -2.31
CA ARG A 284 3.01 -18.15 -1.47
C ARG A 284 2.88 -17.57 -0.06
N ASP A 285 3.98 -17.04 0.49
CA ASP A 285 4.05 -16.38 1.79
C ASP A 285 3.45 -14.97 1.80
N GLU A 286 3.30 -14.34 0.63
CA GLU A 286 2.72 -13.01 0.46
C GLU A 286 1.32 -13.06 -0.20
N SER A 287 0.66 -14.22 -0.21
CA SER A 287 -0.57 -14.46 -1.00
C SER A 287 -1.87 -13.91 -0.39
N ASP A 288 -1.81 -13.15 0.72
CA ASP A 288 -3.00 -12.61 1.40
C ASP A 288 -3.84 -11.66 0.52
N TRP A 289 -3.22 -11.03 -0.49
CA TRP A 289 -3.94 -10.21 -1.47
C TRP A 289 -4.82 -11.04 -2.42
N MET A 290 -4.60 -12.35 -2.55
CA MET A 290 -5.36 -13.25 -3.43
C MET A 290 -6.77 -13.57 -2.91
N THR A 291 -7.29 -12.78 -1.97
CA THR A 291 -8.60 -12.92 -1.33
C THR A 291 -9.70 -12.83 -2.39
N SER A 292 -10.13 -14.00 -2.83
CA SER A 292 -10.68 -14.13 -4.16
C SER A 292 -12.14 -13.70 -4.28
N VAL A 293 -12.44 -13.19 -5.47
CA VAL A 293 -13.75 -13.16 -6.13
C VAL A 293 -14.16 -14.58 -6.59
N ARG A 294 -13.53 -15.65 -6.08
CA ARG A 294 -13.74 -17.03 -6.53
C ARG A 294 -14.52 -17.81 -5.47
N TYR A 295 -15.42 -18.65 -5.95
CA TYR A 295 -16.48 -19.39 -5.23
C TYR A 295 -17.85 -18.70 -5.12
N GLN A 296 -18.32 -17.98 -6.14
CA GLN A 296 -19.76 -17.72 -6.21
C GLN A 296 -20.57 -18.88 -6.81
N GLN A 297 -20.03 -19.76 -7.68
CA GLN A 297 -20.77 -20.93 -8.20
C GLN A 297 -19.88 -22.12 -8.64
N PRO A 298 -19.64 -23.15 -7.80
CA PRO A 298 -18.92 -24.37 -8.19
C PRO A 298 -19.56 -25.08 -9.40
N ASN A 299 -20.90 -25.09 -9.45
CA ASN A 299 -21.69 -25.76 -10.48
C ASN A 299 -21.55 -25.13 -11.88
N ALA A 300 -21.05 -23.89 -11.98
CA ALA A 300 -20.90 -23.21 -13.26
C ALA A 300 -19.68 -23.73 -14.05
N ILE A 301 -18.61 -24.14 -13.35
CA ILE A 301 -17.37 -24.55 -14.03
C ILE A 301 -17.51 -25.93 -14.67
N GLU A 302 -18.16 -26.88 -14.00
CA GLU A 302 -18.35 -28.25 -14.50
C GLU A 302 -19.12 -28.29 -15.83
N ARG A 303 -20.05 -27.35 -16.03
CA ARG A 303 -20.82 -27.20 -17.28
C ARG A 303 -19.99 -26.71 -18.46
N CYS A 304 -18.94 -25.94 -18.19
CA CYS A 304 -18.08 -25.35 -19.20
C CYS A 304 -16.87 -26.25 -19.55
N LEU A 305 -16.64 -27.32 -18.79
CA LEU A 305 -15.51 -28.23 -18.95
C LEU A 305 -15.84 -29.43 -19.85
N SER A 306 -14.83 -29.97 -20.52
CA SER A 306 -14.92 -31.25 -21.21
C SER A 306 -15.12 -32.42 -20.24
N PRO A 307 -15.66 -33.57 -20.70
CA PRO A 307 -15.81 -34.76 -19.85
C PRO A 307 -14.48 -35.21 -19.22
N VAL A 308 -13.39 -35.17 -19.99
CA VAL A 308 -12.05 -35.53 -19.50
C VAL A 308 -11.57 -34.55 -18.43
N ALA A 309 -11.74 -33.24 -18.64
CA ALA A 309 -11.36 -32.24 -17.65
C ALA A 309 -12.18 -32.38 -16.35
N ASN A 310 -13.48 -32.69 -16.45
CA ASN A 310 -14.33 -32.97 -15.29
C ASN A 310 -13.88 -34.23 -14.51
N GLU A 311 -13.52 -35.31 -15.22
CA GLU A 311 -12.98 -36.51 -14.57
C GLU A 311 -11.66 -36.23 -13.86
N VAL A 312 -10.75 -35.48 -14.47
CA VAL A 312 -9.48 -35.06 -13.86
C VAL A 312 -9.74 -34.15 -12.64
N PHE A 313 -10.68 -33.21 -12.73
CA PHE A 313 -11.05 -32.34 -11.63
C PHE A 313 -11.63 -33.12 -10.45
N THR A 314 -12.56 -34.05 -10.71
CA THR A 314 -13.15 -34.94 -9.70
C THR A 314 -12.09 -35.82 -9.04
N TYR A 315 -11.13 -36.32 -9.83
CA TYR A 315 -10.00 -37.07 -9.30
C TYR A 315 -9.17 -36.23 -8.34
N LEU A 316 -8.82 -34.99 -8.71
CA LEU A 316 -8.04 -34.09 -7.85
C LEU A 316 -8.81 -33.63 -6.60
N GLN A 317 -10.14 -33.45 -6.69
CA GLN A 317 -10.96 -33.14 -5.51
C GLN A 317 -10.94 -34.29 -4.48
N SER A 318 -11.03 -35.53 -4.96
CA SER A 318 -11.12 -36.70 -4.08
C SER A 318 -9.77 -37.19 -3.56
N ARG A 319 -8.70 -37.08 -4.35
CA ARG A 319 -7.35 -37.57 -4.00
C ARG A 319 -6.39 -36.48 -3.52
N GLY A 320 -6.71 -35.22 -3.75
CA GLY A 320 -5.82 -34.09 -3.48
C GLY A 320 -4.66 -34.00 -4.48
N ALA A 321 -3.59 -33.30 -4.08
CA ALA A 321 -2.44 -33.04 -4.92
C ALA A 321 -1.79 -34.34 -5.43
N SER A 322 -1.76 -34.53 -6.74
CA SER A 322 -1.41 -35.81 -7.37
C SER A 322 -0.39 -35.64 -8.51
N PHE A 323 0.50 -36.61 -8.70
CA PHE A 323 1.41 -36.61 -9.84
C PHE A 323 0.67 -36.96 -11.13
N PHE A 324 1.18 -36.49 -12.27
CA PHE A 324 0.58 -36.75 -13.59
C PHE A 324 0.33 -38.24 -13.86
N ALA A 325 1.29 -39.11 -13.53
CA ALA A 325 1.16 -40.56 -13.73
C ALA A 325 0.02 -41.18 -12.88
N ASP A 326 -0.21 -40.65 -11.67
CA ASP A 326 -1.27 -41.12 -10.79
C ASP A 326 -2.65 -40.69 -11.30
N ILE A 327 -2.76 -39.48 -11.87
CA ILE A 327 -3.98 -38.98 -12.52
C ILE A 327 -4.32 -39.84 -13.74
N VAL A 328 -3.34 -40.14 -14.59
CA VAL A 328 -3.52 -41.02 -15.76
C VAL A 328 -3.99 -42.41 -15.34
N ARG A 329 -3.32 -43.02 -14.35
CA ARG A 329 -3.72 -44.33 -13.82
C ARG A 329 -5.08 -44.30 -13.15
N GLY A 330 -5.40 -43.21 -12.45
CA GLY A 330 -6.61 -43.04 -11.66
C GLY A 330 -7.86 -42.75 -12.47
N THR A 331 -7.73 -42.03 -13.60
CA THR A 331 -8.84 -41.75 -14.53
C THR A 331 -8.96 -42.80 -15.63
N GLY A 332 -7.89 -43.57 -15.90
CA GLY A 332 -7.86 -44.55 -16.98
C GLY A 332 -7.83 -43.95 -18.39
N LYS A 333 -7.58 -42.64 -18.52
CA LYS A 333 -7.51 -41.90 -19.79
C LYS A 333 -6.14 -41.97 -20.43
N LEU A 334 -6.05 -41.65 -21.72
CA LEU A 334 -4.78 -41.51 -22.41
C LEU A 334 -3.99 -40.30 -21.88
N LYS A 335 -2.66 -40.37 -21.93
CA LYS A 335 -1.78 -39.28 -21.47
C LYS A 335 -2.13 -37.93 -22.11
N ALA A 336 -2.32 -37.90 -23.43
CA ALA A 336 -2.67 -36.69 -24.18
C ALA A 336 -4.05 -36.12 -23.81
N GLU A 337 -5.01 -36.99 -23.44
CA GLU A 337 -6.32 -36.55 -22.96
C GLU A 337 -6.20 -35.89 -21.60
N VAL A 338 -5.42 -36.47 -20.68
CA VAL A 338 -5.15 -35.88 -19.35
C VAL A 338 -4.40 -34.57 -19.48
N GLU A 339 -3.40 -34.47 -20.37
CA GLU A 339 -2.70 -33.20 -20.66
C GLU A 339 -3.66 -32.12 -21.15
N THR A 340 -4.55 -32.46 -22.09
CA THR A 340 -5.57 -31.54 -22.60
C THR A 340 -6.54 -31.12 -21.49
N GLY A 341 -7.00 -32.05 -20.66
CA GLY A 341 -7.89 -31.79 -19.54
C GLY A 341 -7.25 -30.89 -18.48
N LEU A 342 -5.98 -31.14 -18.12
CA LEU A 342 -5.22 -30.27 -17.22
C LEU A 342 -5.02 -28.87 -17.81
N TRP A 343 -4.77 -28.78 -19.12
CA TRP A 343 -4.62 -27.48 -19.79
C TRP A 343 -5.92 -26.67 -19.77
N GLU A 344 -7.05 -27.33 -20.00
CA GLU A 344 -8.39 -26.76 -19.87
C GLU A 344 -8.66 -26.27 -18.44
N LEU A 345 -8.31 -27.07 -17.43
CA LEU A 345 -8.46 -26.68 -16.02
C LEU A 345 -7.57 -25.50 -15.62
N VAL A 346 -6.35 -25.40 -16.14
CA VAL A 346 -5.48 -24.22 -15.93
C VAL A 346 -6.10 -22.99 -16.60
N ALA A 347 -6.56 -23.13 -17.85
CA ALA A 347 -7.22 -22.04 -18.57
C ALA A 347 -8.50 -21.56 -17.86
N ALA A 348 -9.22 -22.47 -17.21
CA ALA A 348 -10.35 -22.17 -16.34
C ALA A 348 -9.95 -21.55 -14.99
N GLY A 349 -8.66 -21.64 -14.61
CA GLY A 349 -8.12 -21.16 -13.34
C GLY A 349 -8.38 -22.07 -12.15
N VAL A 350 -8.65 -23.35 -12.38
CA VAL A 350 -9.05 -24.30 -11.34
C VAL A 350 -7.86 -25.05 -10.74
N VAL A 351 -6.82 -25.30 -11.53
CA VAL A 351 -5.66 -26.07 -11.11
C VAL A 351 -4.37 -25.29 -11.29
N THR A 352 -3.37 -25.67 -10.49
CA THR A 352 -1.98 -25.25 -10.58
C THR A 352 -1.07 -26.48 -10.43
N ALA A 353 0.23 -26.32 -10.60
CA ALA A 353 1.21 -27.37 -10.36
C ALA A 353 2.47 -26.85 -9.65
N ASP A 354 3.19 -27.75 -8.98
CA ASP A 354 4.44 -27.42 -8.28
C ASP A 354 5.54 -26.93 -9.25
N GLY A 355 5.46 -27.22 -10.55
CA GLY A 355 6.46 -26.79 -11.55
C GLY A 355 5.81 -26.09 -12.74
N PHE A 356 6.45 -25.02 -13.23
CA PHE A 356 6.00 -24.28 -14.43
C PHE A 356 6.33 -25.02 -15.73
N ASP A 357 7.34 -25.91 -15.73
CA ASP A 357 7.67 -26.77 -16.86
C ASP A 357 6.47 -27.59 -17.39
N ASN A 358 5.58 -28.02 -16.49
CA ASN A 358 4.29 -28.63 -16.84
C ASN A 358 3.45 -27.76 -17.79
N LEU A 359 3.39 -26.45 -17.53
CA LEU A 359 2.68 -25.51 -18.37
C LEU A 359 3.41 -25.25 -19.68
N ARG A 360 4.74 -25.17 -19.61
CA ARG A 360 5.62 -24.92 -20.75
C ARG A 360 5.43 -25.96 -21.85
N THR A 361 5.27 -27.24 -21.48
CA THR A 361 4.96 -28.33 -22.42
C THR A 361 3.59 -28.19 -23.08
N LEU A 362 2.58 -27.70 -22.35
CA LEU A 362 1.21 -27.51 -22.84
C LEU A 362 1.07 -26.29 -23.77
N VAL A 363 1.81 -25.21 -23.48
CA VAL A 363 1.76 -23.93 -24.23
C VAL A 363 2.56 -23.98 -25.53
N SER A 364 3.61 -24.80 -25.62
CA SER A 364 4.51 -24.86 -26.79
C SER A 364 5.01 -26.29 -27.08
N PRO A 365 4.16 -27.18 -27.62
CA PRO A 365 4.51 -28.59 -27.87
C PRO A 365 5.69 -28.77 -28.85
N LYS A 366 5.94 -27.80 -29.75
CA LYS A 366 7.02 -27.84 -30.76
C LYS A 366 8.44 -27.65 -30.20
N ARG A 367 8.61 -27.19 -28.95
CA ARG A 367 9.95 -26.99 -28.33
C ARG A 367 10.58 -28.29 -27.81
N SER A 368 9.84 -29.39 -27.78
CA SER A 368 10.33 -30.73 -27.40
C SER A 368 11.18 -31.39 -28.51
N ASN A 369 12.12 -30.66 -29.11
CA ASN A 369 13.05 -31.17 -30.14
C ASN A 369 14.54 -30.99 -29.79
N SER A 370 14.89 -30.49 -28.60
CA SER A 370 16.29 -30.47 -28.13
C SER A 370 16.67 -31.82 -27.53
N THR A 371 17.23 -32.71 -28.35
CA THR A 371 18.26 -33.76 -28.07
C THR A 371 18.25 -34.62 -26.79
N ALA A 372 17.25 -34.54 -25.90
CA ALA A 372 17.11 -35.37 -24.71
C ALA A 372 16.02 -36.42 -24.93
N ARG A 373 16.45 -37.66 -25.16
CA ARG A 373 15.69 -38.84 -25.58
C ARG A 373 14.80 -39.45 -24.48
N ARG A 374 14.11 -38.65 -23.66
CA ARG A 374 13.06 -39.09 -22.72
C ARG A 374 12.03 -37.98 -22.50
N PRO A 375 10.71 -38.26 -22.59
CA PRO A 375 9.71 -37.37 -22.03
C PRO A 375 9.88 -37.45 -20.50
N ARG A 376 10.64 -36.53 -19.92
CA ARG A 376 10.58 -36.32 -18.47
C ARG A 376 9.22 -35.67 -18.24
N HIS A 377 8.26 -36.46 -17.78
CA HIS A 377 7.08 -35.88 -17.14
C HIS A 377 7.62 -34.89 -16.10
N SER A 378 7.23 -33.61 -16.24
CA SER A 378 7.77 -32.55 -15.42
C SER A 378 7.58 -32.89 -13.94
N ALA A 379 8.57 -32.58 -13.12
CA ALA A 379 8.52 -32.85 -11.70
C ALA A 379 7.40 -32.03 -11.04
N GLY A 380 6.77 -32.59 -10.01
CA GLY A 380 5.77 -31.88 -9.22
C GLY A 380 4.36 -32.43 -9.35
N ARG A 381 3.52 -32.06 -8.38
CA ARG A 381 2.12 -32.47 -8.31
C ARG A 381 1.22 -31.42 -8.92
N TRP A 382 0.11 -31.87 -9.49
CA TRP A 382 -1.02 -31.03 -9.85
C TRP A 382 -1.96 -30.92 -8.66
N THR A 383 -2.44 -29.71 -8.39
CA THR A 383 -3.34 -29.44 -7.27
C THR A 383 -4.44 -28.49 -7.70
N ILE A 384 -5.59 -28.59 -7.05
CA ILE A 384 -6.62 -27.57 -7.16
C ILE A 384 -6.07 -26.27 -6.56
N MET A 385 -6.28 -25.17 -7.27
CA MET A 385 -5.94 -23.85 -6.79
C MET A 385 -6.99 -23.42 -5.77
N HIS A 386 -6.65 -23.55 -4.49
CA HIS A 386 -7.45 -23.01 -3.41
C HIS A 386 -7.11 -21.54 -3.23
N SER A 387 -8.13 -20.68 -3.28
CA SER A 387 -8.08 -19.39 -2.60
C SER A 387 -9.06 -19.52 -1.45
N GLU A 388 -8.54 -19.65 -0.23
CA GLU A 388 -9.41 -19.51 0.94
C GLU A 388 -9.88 -18.06 1.03
N PRO A 389 -11.15 -17.80 1.40
CA PRO A 389 -11.54 -16.45 1.75
C PRO A 389 -10.63 -15.96 2.88
N ALA A 390 -10.08 -14.76 2.75
CA ALA A 390 -9.21 -14.23 3.80
C ALA A 390 -9.96 -14.26 5.12
N ARG A 391 -9.28 -14.77 6.13
CA ARG A 391 -9.76 -14.74 7.52
C ARG A 391 -9.95 -13.30 8.00
N ASP A 392 -9.20 -12.35 7.42
CA ASP A 392 -9.29 -10.91 7.65
C ASP A 392 -9.30 -10.12 6.33
N HIS A 393 -10.47 -9.59 5.97
CA HIS A 393 -10.65 -8.75 4.76
C HIS A 393 -9.83 -7.45 4.83
N ALA A 394 -9.60 -6.89 6.02
CA ALA A 394 -8.82 -5.67 6.15
C ALA A 394 -7.33 -5.92 5.86
N ALA A 395 -6.79 -7.03 6.34
CA ALA A 395 -5.42 -7.47 6.04
C ALA A 395 -5.24 -7.74 4.55
N ALA A 396 -6.22 -8.39 3.91
CA ALA A 396 -6.22 -8.64 2.46
C ALA A 396 -6.20 -7.35 1.62
N LEU A 397 -7.02 -6.36 1.99
CA LEU A 397 -7.02 -5.04 1.34
C LEU A 397 -5.67 -4.34 1.50
N GLU A 398 -5.07 -4.42 2.69
CA GLU A 398 -3.74 -3.86 2.95
C GLU A 398 -2.65 -4.55 2.12
N ALA A 399 -2.65 -5.89 2.06
CA ALA A 399 -1.75 -6.65 1.20
C ALA A 399 -1.93 -6.28 -0.28
N THR A 400 -3.16 -6.09 -0.74
CA THR A 400 -3.44 -5.63 -2.12
C THR A 400 -2.88 -4.23 -2.37
N CYS A 401 -3.05 -3.30 -1.42
CA CYS A 401 -2.49 -1.96 -1.52
C CYS A 401 -0.96 -1.98 -1.58
N ARG A 402 -0.28 -2.81 -0.78
CA ARG A 402 1.18 -2.98 -0.80
C ARG A 402 1.66 -3.56 -2.13
N MET A 403 1.06 -4.66 -2.59
CA MET A 403 1.36 -5.26 -3.90
C MET A 403 1.28 -4.22 -5.05
N LEU A 404 0.24 -3.38 -5.06
CA LEU A 404 0.09 -2.34 -6.09
C LEU A 404 1.14 -1.24 -5.96
N LEU A 405 1.50 -0.86 -4.73
CA LEU A 405 2.54 0.12 -4.46
C LEU A 405 3.93 -0.41 -4.84
N ASP A 406 4.24 -1.68 -4.57
CA ASP A 406 5.51 -2.29 -4.98
C ASP A 406 5.62 -2.35 -6.51
N ARG A 407 4.51 -2.67 -7.19
CA ARG A 407 4.47 -2.76 -8.65
C ARG A 407 4.67 -1.41 -9.35
N TYR A 408 3.97 -0.38 -8.88
CA TYR A 408 3.88 0.89 -9.61
C TYR A 408 4.62 2.05 -8.94
N GLY A 409 4.94 1.94 -7.65
CA GLY A 409 5.45 2.98 -6.76
C GLY A 409 4.48 4.12 -6.48
N VAL A 410 3.71 4.55 -7.48
CA VAL A 410 2.61 5.52 -7.37
C VAL A 410 1.33 4.89 -7.91
N VAL A 411 0.27 4.88 -7.10
CA VAL A 411 -1.03 4.27 -7.41
C VAL A 411 -2.12 5.34 -7.48
N PHE A 412 -2.91 5.28 -8.54
CA PHE A 412 -4.11 6.08 -8.75
C PHE A 412 -5.08 5.32 -9.66
N ARG A 413 -6.36 5.71 -9.66
CA ARG A 413 -7.45 4.91 -10.20
C ARG A 413 -7.24 4.51 -11.67
N GLU A 414 -6.88 5.46 -12.52
CA GLU A 414 -6.72 5.25 -13.96
C GLU A 414 -5.56 4.30 -14.30
N LEU A 415 -4.52 4.25 -13.47
CA LEU A 415 -3.36 3.36 -13.66
C LEU A 415 -3.75 1.88 -13.59
N LEU A 416 -4.78 1.57 -12.80
CA LEU A 416 -5.23 0.21 -12.54
C LEU A 416 -6.14 -0.35 -13.64
N ALA A 417 -6.30 0.34 -14.77
CA ALA A 417 -7.23 -0.02 -15.85
C ALA A 417 -6.94 -1.39 -16.51
N ARG A 418 -5.76 -1.98 -16.29
CA ARG A 418 -5.40 -3.32 -16.79
C ARG A 418 -5.37 -4.41 -15.72
N GLU A 419 -5.62 -4.07 -14.47
CA GLU A 419 -5.69 -5.04 -13.39
C GLU A 419 -6.99 -5.83 -13.48
N SER A 420 -6.92 -7.16 -13.53
CA SER A 420 -8.08 -8.01 -13.80
C SER A 420 -8.90 -8.32 -12.54
N VAL A 421 -8.24 -8.51 -11.39
CA VAL A 421 -8.88 -8.95 -10.15
C VAL A 421 -8.44 -8.05 -9.01
N LEU A 422 -9.17 -6.95 -8.80
CA LEU A 422 -8.97 -6.05 -7.68
C LEU A 422 -10.25 -5.84 -6.86
N PRO A 423 -10.12 -5.58 -5.55
CA PRO A 423 -11.19 -5.00 -4.75
C PRO A 423 -11.67 -3.67 -5.34
N LYS A 424 -12.88 -3.24 -4.93
CA LYS A 424 -13.43 -1.96 -5.41
C LYS A 424 -12.50 -0.81 -5.02
N TRP A 425 -12.30 0.13 -5.95
CA TRP A 425 -11.45 1.31 -5.71
C TRP A 425 -11.76 2.05 -4.39
N ARG A 426 -13.04 2.11 -3.99
CA ARG A 426 -13.45 2.73 -2.71
C ARG A 426 -12.81 2.04 -1.49
N GLU A 427 -12.69 0.72 -1.50
CA GLU A 427 -12.09 -0.06 -0.41
C GLU A 427 -10.56 0.14 -0.38
N LEU A 428 -9.93 0.14 -1.55
CA LEU A 428 -8.51 0.46 -1.70
C LEU A 428 -8.22 1.89 -1.23
N LEU A 429 -9.03 2.87 -1.62
CA LEU A 429 -8.88 4.28 -1.23
C LEU A 429 -8.93 4.47 0.30
N LEU A 430 -9.87 3.81 0.98
CA LEU A 430 -9.95 3.86 2.44
C LEU A 430 -8.71 3.24 3.11
N THR A 431 -8.19 2.17 2.52
CA THR A 431 -7.00 1.47 3.03
C THR A 431 -5.73 2.29 2.79
N PHE A 432 -5.57 2.90 1.62
CA PHE A 432 -4.48 3.83 1.34
C PHE A 432 -4.46 5.03 2.29
N ARG A 433 -5.62 5.62 2.61
CA ARG A 433 -5.71 6.68 3.62
C ARG A 433 -5.27 6.23 5.01
N ARG A 434 -5.60 4.99 5.41
CA ARG A 434 -5.11 4.41 6.68
C ARG A 434 -3.61 4.17 6.68
N LEU A 435 -3.03 3.72 5.56
CA LEU A 435 -1.59 3.56 5.41
C LEU A 435 -0.88 4.92 5.45
N GLU A 436 -1.51 5.95 4.89
CA GLU A 436 -1.03 7.32 4.97
C GLU A 436 -1.12 7.90 6.38
N ASP A 437 -2.22 7.68 7.11
CA ASP A 437 -2.37 8.11 8.51
C ASP A 437 -1.30 7.46 9.42
N ARG A 438 -0.80 6.27 9.04
CA ARG A 438 0.34 5.58 9.68
C ARG A 438 1.71 6.10 9.23
N GLY A 439 1.77 6.97 8.22
CA GLY A 439 3.00 7.53 7.68
C GLY A 439 3.77 6.59 6.74
N GLU A 440 3.22 5.41 6.42
CA GLU A 440 3.86 4.41 5.54
C GLU A 440 3.80 4.80 4.06
N VAL A 441 2.74 5.51 3.68
CA VAL A 441 2.46 5.93 2.31
C VAL A 441 2.25 7.44 2.28
N ARG A 442 2.57 8.08 1.16
CA ARG A 442 2.28 9.49 0.92
C ARG A 442 1.08 9.61 0.01
N GLY A 443 0.03 10.30 0.43
CA GLY A 443 -1.09 10.71 -0.41
C GLY A 443 -0.84 12.10 -1.00
N GLY A 444 -1.29 12.36 -2.23
CA GLY A 444 -1.06 13.65 -2.87
C GLY A 444 -1.43 13.69 -4.35
N ARG A 445 -0.83 14.66 -5.06
CA ARG A 445 -0.89 14.80 -6.51
C ARG A 445 0.54 14.70 -7.06
N PHE A 446 0.97 13.47 -7.32
CA PHE A 446 2.32 13.19 -7.80
C PHE A 446 2.41 13.30 -9.33
N ILE A 447 1.34 12.96 -10.05
CA ILE A 447 1.26 13.01 -11.51
C ILE A 447 0.18 13.98 -11.96
N SER A 448 0.51 14.86 -12.90
CA SER A 448 -0.41 15.84 -13.49
C SER A 448 -1.35 15.20 -14.52
N GLY A 449 -2.51 15.84 -14.74
CA GLY A 449 -3.47 15.39 -15.75
C GLY A 449 -4.47 14.32 -15.28
N PHE A 450 -4.36 13.81 -14.05
CA PHE A 450 -5.30 12.84 -13.48
C PHE A 450 -6.11 13.42 -12.32
N ILE A 451 -7.37 12.98 -12.22
CA ILE A 451 -8.32 13.40 -11.18
C ILE A 451 -8.29 12.37 -10.05
N GLY A 452 -8.55 12.81 -8.81
CA GLY A 452 -8.59 11.94 -7.63
C GLY A 452 -7.29 11.92 -6.83
N GLU A 453 -7.35 11.23 -5.69
CA GLU A 453 -6.20 11.02 -4.81
C GLU A 453 -5.23 10.00 -5.41
N GLN A 454 -3.95 10.26 -5.20
CA GLN A 454 -2.86 9.39 -5.61
C GLN A 454 -2.04 9.04 -4.37
N PHE A 455 -1.47 7.84 -4.33
CA PHE A 455 -0.72 7.33 -3.19
C PHE A 455 0.61 6.76 -3.65
N ALA A 456 1.68 7.00 -2.91
CA ALA A 456 3.01 6.60 -3.32
C ALA A 456 3.88 6.17 -2.15
N LEU A 457 4.80 5.22 -2.42
CA LEU A 457 5.88 4.89 -1.49
C LEU A 457 6.84 6.09 -1.34
N PRO A 458 7.38 6.34 -0.13
CA PRO A 458 8.35 7.41 0.08
C PRO A 458 9.55 7.34 -0.89
N GLU A 459 10.17 6.18 -1.07
CA GLU A 459 11.28 6.00 -2.02
C GLU A 459 10.87 6.20 -3.49
N ALA A 460 9.62 5.88 -3.85
CA ALA A 460 9.11 6.12 -5.19
C ALA A 460 8.98 7.62 -5.45
N VAL A 461 8.50 8.41 -4.47
CA VAL A 461 8.41 9.87 -4.59
C VAL A 461 9.80 10.50 -4.76
N GLU A 462 10.79 10.05 -3.98
CA GLU A 462 12.16 10.56 -4.04
C GLU A 462 12.83 10.25 -5.38
N SER A 463 12.74 9.00 -5.85
CA SER A 463 13.31 8.59 -7.13
C SER A 463 12.60 9.23 -8.34
N LEU A 464 11.30 9.45 -8.26
CA LEU A 464 10.53 10.15 -9.30
C LEU A 464 10.96 11.62 -9.44
N ARG A 465 11.26 12.30 -8.31
CA ARG A 465 11.82 13.66 -8.30
C ARG A 465 13.20 13.72 -8.95
N ALA A 466 14.04 12.71 -8.75
CA ALA A 466 15.36 12.65 -9.37
C ALA A 466 15.25 12.61 -10.92
N ILE A 467 14.32 11.82 -11.45
CA ILE A 467 14.11 11.71 -12.91
C ILE A 467 13.50 12.97 -13.51
N ARG A 468 12.63 13.68 -12.78
CA ARG A 468 12.07 14.96 -13.22
C ARG A 468 13.18 15.97 -13.55
N ASN A 469 14.25 15.99 -12.76
CA ASN A 469 15.36 16.93 -12.93
C ASN A 469 16.37 16.46 -14.01
N ALA A 470 16.27 15.22 -14.49
CA ALA A 470 17.16 14.68 -15.51
C ALA A 470 16.68 15.04 -16.93
N GLN A 471 17.60 15.53 -17.77
CA GLN A 471 17.27 15.85 -19.16
C GLN A 471 16.85 14.59 -19.95
N PRO A 472 15.91 14.71 -20.91
CA PRO A 472 15.56 13.63 -21.82
C PRO A 472 16.78 13.20 -22.64
N ALA A 473 17.02 11.90 -22.76
CA ALA A 473 18.20 11.36 -23.43
C ALA A 473 17.89 10.81 -24.82
N GLY A 474 16.65 10.95 -25.30
CA GLY A 474 16.19 10.29 -26.53
C GLY A 474 16.03 8.78 -26.38
N GLU A 475 15.97 8.27 -25.14
CA GLU A 475 15.93 6.84 -24.85
C GLU A 475 14.64 6.22 -25.40
N ILE A 476 14.77 5.14 -26.16
CA ILE A 476 13.64 4.38 -26.69
C ILE A 476 13.55 3.05 -25.94
N ILE A 477 12.44 2.85 -25.23
CA ILE A 477 12.14 1.60 -24.52
C ILE A 477 11.00 0.90 -25.26
N THR A 478 11.21 -0.37 -25.58
CA THR A 478 10.20 -1.21 -26.26
C THR A 478 9.81 -2.37 -25.35
N VAL A 479 8.53 -2.44 -25.01
CA VAL A 479 7.96 -3.48 -24.15
C VAL A 479 6.96 -4.32 -24.93
N SER A 480 6.68 -5.53 -24.45
CA SER A 480 5.56 -6.31 -24.99
C SER A 480 4.25 -5.57 -24.78
N ALA A 481 3.31 -5.69 -25.72
CA ALA A 481 1.96 -5.16 -25.52
C ALA A 481 1.24 -5.88 -24.36
N ALA A 482 1.65 -7.11 -24.02
CA ALA A 482 1.14 -7.85 -22.88
C ALA A 482 1.78 -7.43 -21.53
N ASP A 483 2.77 -6.54 -21.54
CA ASP A 483 3.47 -6.08 -20.34
C ASP A 483 2.60 -5.09 -19.54
N PRO A 484 2.67 -5.07 -18.19
CA PRO A 484 2.00 -4.05 -17.36
C PRO A 484 2.43 -2.62 -17.69
N LEU A 485 3.61 -2.41 -18.30
CA LEU A 485 4.07 -1.12 -18.78
C LEU A 485 3.37 -0.65 -20.06
N ASN A 486 2.51 -1.47 -20.68
CA ASN A 486 1.65 -1.03 -21.79
C ASN A 486 0.56 -0.07 -21.29
N LEU A 487 0.93 1.19 -21.12
CA LEU A 487 0.07 2.24 -20.62
C LEU A 487 -0.34 3.25 -21.70
N ALA A 488 -0.16 2.86 -22.97
CA ALA A 488 -0.60 3.60 -24.14
C ALA A 488 -2.13 3.78 -24.15
N GLY A 489 -2.59 5.03 -24.33
CA GLY A 489 -4.01 5.38 -24.30
C GLY A 489 -4.66 5.24 -22.91
N ILE A 490 -3.87 5.06 -21.85
CA ILE A 490 -4.34 5.01 -20.45
C ILE A 490 -3.78 6.21 -19.69
N ILE A 491 -2.46 6.26 -19.52
CA ILE A 491 -1.78 7.40 -18.89
C ILE A 491 -1.00 8.25 -19.89
N VAL A 492 -0.47 7.63 -20.96
CA VAL A 492 0.17 8.36 -22.05
C VAL A 492 -0.87 8.60 -23.14
N PRO A 493 -1.02 9.85 -23.63
CA PRO A 493 -1.90 10.14 -24.76
C PRO A 493 -1.56 9.29 -25.99
N GLY A 494 -2.58 8.82 -26.71
CA GLY A 494 -2.43 7.98 -27.90
C GLY A 494 -3.54 6.94 -28.02
N GLU A 495 -3.50 6.15 -29.10
CA GLU A 495 -4.41 5.02 -29.28
C GLU A 495 -4.11 3.91 -28.28
N ARG A 496 -5.16 3.31 -27.71
CA ARG A 496 -5.01 2.23 -26.74
C ARG A 496 -4.52 0.96 -27.44
N VAL A 497 -3.33 0.50 -27.10
CA VAL A 497 -2.78 -0.75 -27.68
C VAL A 497 -3.32 -1.97 -26.93
N PRO A 498 -3.96 -2.95 -27.60
CA PRO A 498 -4.44 -4.18 -26.97
C PRO A 498 -3.31 -5.01 -26.34
N ALA A 499 -3.57 -5.68 -25.22
CA ALA A 499 -2.59 -6.54 -24.54
C ALA A 499 -2.50 -7.93 -25.19
N ILE A 500 -1.90 -7.99 -26.39
CA ILE A 500 -1.77 -9.22 -27.18
C ILE A 500 -0.30 -9.65 -27.19
N SER A 501 -0.05 -10.94 -26.93
CA SER A 501 1.29 -11.52 -27.03
C SER A 501 1.85 -11.39 -28.45
N GLY A 502 3.14 -11.07 -28.56
CA GLY A 502 3.83 -10.88 -29.85
C GLY A 502 3.76 -9.48 -30.45
N HIS A 503 2.86 -8.62 -29.97
CA HIS A 503 2.89 -7.18 -30.28
C HIS A 503 3.77 -6.44 -29.27
N ASN A 504 4.30 -5.28 -29.68
CA ASN A 504 5.15 -4.45 -28.84
C ASN A 504 4.62 -3.01 -28.79
N VAL A 505 5.05 -2.25 -27.79
CA VAL A 505 4.80 -0.81 -27.64
C VAL A 505 6.13 -0.14 -27.35
N SER A 506 6.42 0.96 -28.06
CA SER A 506 7.66 1.71 -27.90
C SER A 506 7.38 3.11 -27.36
N PHE A 507 8.20 3.54 -26.41
CA PHE A 507 8.15 4.87 -25.81
C PHE A 507 9.50 5.57 -26.02
N ARG A 508 9.47 6.83 -26.47
CA ARG A 508 10.65 7.71 -26.52
C ARG A 508 10.56 8.74 -25.41
N ASP A 509 11.49 8.69 -24.46
CA ASP A 509 11.47 9.53 -23.26
C ASP A 509 10.08 9.56 -22.58
N GLY A 510 9.42 8.41 -22.55
CA GLY A 510 8.09 8.21 -21.93
C GLY A 510 6.89 8.65 -22.78
N SER A 511 7.11 9.26 -23.94
CA SER A 511 6.05 9.55 -24.92
C SER A 511 5.85 8.37 -25.86
N LEU A 512 4.60 8.06 -26.21
CA LEU A 512 4.27 6.97 -27.12
C LEU A 512 4.83 7.26 -28.52
N LEU A 513 5.50 6.28 -29.13
CA LEU A 513 5.87 6.34 -30.55
C LEU A 513 4.75 5.74 -31.39
N ASP A 514 4.27 6.48 -32.40
CA ASP A 514 3.28 5.98 -33.34
C ASP A 514 3.80 4.73 -34.06
N GLN A 515 3.00 3.66 -34.03
CA GLN A 515 3.32 2.36 -34.64
C GLN A 515 3.08 2.32 -36.15
N SER A 516 3.10 3.47 -36.83
CA SER A 516 2.93 3.61 -38.28
C SER A 516 4.19 3.19 -39.06
N GLY A 517 4.83 2.09 -38.67
CA GLY A 517 6.00 1.53 -39.34
C GLY A 517 6.07 0.01 -39.14
N PRO A 518 6.52 -0.77 -40.14
CA PRO A 518 6.49 -2.22 -40.08
C PRO A 518 7.34 -2.72 -38.90
N SER A 519 6.87 -3.80 -38.26
CA SER A 519 7.52 -4.40 -37.09
C SER A 519 9.01 -4.65 -37.34
N LEU A 520 9.85 -4.58 -36.29
CA LEU A 520 11.27 -4.93 -36.43
C LEU A 520 11.47 -6.32 -37.06
N ALA A 521 10.55 -7.26 -36.83
CA ALA A 521 10.55 -8.57 -37.47
C ALA A 521 10.36 -8.49 -39.01
N ALA A 522 9.59 -7.53 -39.50
CA ALA A 522 9.45 -7.27 -40.93
C ALA A 522 10.68 -6.53 -41.53
N ARG A 523 11.39 -5.73 -40.73
CA ARG A 523 12.67 -5.11 -41.13
C ARG A 523 13.80 -6.13 -41.17
N ASP A 524 13.89 -7.03 -40.20
CA ASP A 524 14.89 -8.10 -40.19
C ASP A 524 14.62 -9.08 -41.34
N ALA A 525 13.37 -9.46 -41.57
CA ALA A 525 12.99 -10.28 -42.74
C ALA A 525 13.25 -9.58 -44.08
N ALA A 526 13.03 -8.26 -44.17
CA ALA A 526 13.36 -7.49 -45.37
C ALA A 526 14.89 -7.35 -45.57
N THR A 527 15.66 -7.22 -44.49
CA THR A 527 17.13 -7.13 -44.56
C THR A 527 17.75 -8.47 -44.92
N GLU A 528 17.17 -9.57 -44.45
CA GLU A 528 17.57 -10.94 -44.79
C GLU A 528 17.17 -11.29 -46.24
N ALA A 529 15.99 -10.85 -46.70
CA ALA A 529 15.57 -10.96 -48.10
C ALA A 529 16.47 -10.13 -49.04
N ILE A 530 16.85 -8.90 -48.67
CA ILE A 530 17.75 -8.06 -49.46
C ILE A 530 19.16 -8.67 -49.51
N ARG A 531 19.67 -9.28 -48.42
CA ARG A 531 20.94 -10.01 -48.40
C ARG A 531 20.92 -11.27 -49.26
N SER A 532 19.79 -11.98 -49.33
CA SER A 532 19.63 -13.13 -50.22
C SER A 532 19.54 -12.76 -51.71
N ALA A 533 19.05 -11.54 -52.02
CA ALA A 533 18.89 -11.06 -53.39
C ALA A 533 20.14 -10.37 -53.98
N SER A 534 21.11 -10.00 -53.14
CA SER A 534 22.35 -9.31 -53.54
C SER A 534 23.58 -10.22 -53.56
N GLY A 535 23.40 -11.53 -53.34
CA GLY A 535 24.42 -12.55 -53.50
C GLY A 535 24.15 -13.47 -54.69
N HIS A 536 24.15 -12.93 -55.91
CA HIS A 536 24.35 -13.64 -57.18
C HIS A 536 25.25 -12.81 -58.09
#